data_AF-A0A8X6XPT7-F1
#
_entry.id   AF-A0A8X6XPT7-F1
#
_cell.length_a   1.000
_cell.length_b   1.000
_cell.length_c   1.000
_cell.angle_alpha   90.00
_cell.angle_beta   90.00
_cell.angle_gamma   90.00
#
_symmetry.space_group_name_H-M   'P 1'
#
loop_
_entity.id
_entity.type
_entity.pdbx_description
1 polymer ?
#
loop_
_entity_poly.entity_id
_entity_poly.type
_entity_poly.pdbx_seq_one_letter_code
_entity_poly.pdbx_strand_id
1 'polypeptide(L)'
;MSTLREKQLTVLQCFERPEPHVGTDAPARDIRLSGLGRLPKDVIFSAFNRVHLQEACDLYEILYAARDLTDFQILVQQAKQFMNEGVVMYAVYVAVLHRDDLVGVKLPPYQEQRPDLFIPAETIFQAIQEDKRRIDDKPIIVNSIETSTNIDPEYKLAYFREDIGINVHHYHWHVVYPVTWLPTVMGKIKDRKGELFYYMHQQMLAR
;
A
#
# COMPACT_ATOMS: atom_id res chain seq x y z
N MET A 1 -11.76 -15.97 20.39
CA MET A 1 -10.91 -14.85 19.96
C MET A 1 -9.80 -15.43 19.10
N SER A 2 -9.60 -14.93 17.87
CA SER A 2 -8.53 -15.42 16.99
C SER A 2 -7.16 -15.07 17.57
N THR A 3 -6.21 -16.00 17.45
CA THR A 3 -4.81 -15.82 17.85
C THR A 3 -4.12 -14.76 16.99
N LEU A 4 -3.04 -14.14 17.49
CA LEU A 4 -2.26 -13.18 16.71
C LEU A 4 -1.74 -13.79 15.39
N ARG A 5 -1.36 -15.07 15.42
CA ARG A 5 -0.91 -15.81 14.24
C ARG A 5 -2.01 -15.94 13.19
N GLU A 6 -3.22 -16.28 13.59
CA GLU A 6 -4.36 -16.36 12.67
C GLU A 6 -4.67 -14.99 12.06
N LYS A 7 -4.70 -13.93 12.89
CA LYS A 7 -4.90 -12.56 12.41
C LYS A 7 -3.83 -12.15 11.39
N GLN A 8 -2.56 -12.48 11.68
CA GLN A 8 -1.45 -12.22 10.78
C GLN A 8 -1.65 -12.91 9.43
N LEU A 9 -2.02 -14.19 9.41
CA LEU A 9 -2.25 -14.92 8.16
C LEU A 9 -3.42 -14.34 7.37
N THR A 10 -4.54 -14.03 8.03
CA THR A 10 -5.71 -13.42 7.38
C THR A 10 -5.40 -12.05 6.78
N VAL A 11 -4.61 -11.22 7.47
CA VAL A 11 -4.18 -9.92 6.94
C VAL A 11 -3.24 -10.10 5.75
N LEU A 12 -2.32 -11.07 5.77
CA LEU A 12 -1.43 -11.33 4.62
C LEU A 12 -2.22 -11.76 3.37
N GLN A 13 -3.28 -12.57 3.52
CA GLN A 13 -4.18 -12.94 2.42
C GLN A 13 -4.88 -11.73 1.76
N CYS A 14 -5.01 -10.61 2.48
CA CYS A 14 -5.57 -9.39 1.90
C CYS A 14 -4.63 -8.77 0.84
N PHE A 15 -3.33 -9.08 0.90
CA PHE A 15 -2.29 -8.55 0.01
C PHE A 15 -1.91 -9.48 -1.15
N GLU A 16 -2.34 -10.75 -1.12
CA GLU A 16 -2.14 -11.67 -2.23
C GLU A 16 -2.86 -11.16 -3.50
N ARG A 17 -2.40 -11.53 -4.70
CA ARG A 17 -3.11 -11.11 -5.92
C ARG A 17 -4.53 -11.70 -5.93
N PRO A 18 -5.55 -10.96 -6.38
CA PRO A 18 -6.89 -11.50 -6.47
C PRO A 18 -6.89 -12.67 -7.46
N GLU A 19 -7.39 -13.82 -7.03
CA GLU A 19 -7.65 -14.95 -7.92
C GLU A 19 -8.62 -14.49 -9.02
N PRO A 20 -8.35 -14.79 -10.30
CA PRO A 20 -9.30 -14.50 -11.37
C PRO A 20 -10.63 -15.18 -11.03
N HIS A 21 -11.72 -14.43 -11.02
CA HIS A 21 -13.04 -14.97 -10.71
C HIS A 21 -13.49 -15.86 -11.89
N VAL A 22 -13.38 -17.17 -11.73
CA VAL A 22 -13.86 -18.16 -12.69
C VAL A 22 -15.33 -18.47 -12.37
N GLY A 23 -16.25 -17.60 -12.79
CA GLY A 23 -17.70 -17.85 -12.62
C GLY A 23 -18.60 -16.63 -12.81
N THR A 24 -19.86 -16.87 -13.17
CA THR A 24 -20.91 -15.84 -13.34
C THR A 24 -21.56 -15.42 -12.01
N ASP A 25 -21.31 -16.13 -10.93
CA ASP A 25 -22.00 -15.99 -9.64
C ASP A 25 -21.14 -15.25 -8.61
N ALA A 26 -20.61 -14.08 -8.98
CA ALA A 26 -19.96 -13.21 -8.00
C ALA A 26 -21.01 -12.76 -6.97
N PRO A 27 -20.74 -12.90 -5.64
CA PRO A 27 -21.66 -12.43 -4.63
C PRO A 27 -21.98 -10.95 -4.84
N ALA A 28 -23.22 -10.55 -4.55
CA ALA A 28 -23.62 -9.16 -4.64
C ALA A 28 -22.65 -8.27 -3.84
N ARG A 29 -22.22 -7.16 -4.46
CA ARG A 29 -21.31 -6.20 -3.83
C ARG A 29 -21.94 -5.66 -2.55
N ASP A 30 -21.14 -5.59 -1.49
CA ASP A 30 -21.55 -5.00 -0.23
C ASP A 30 -21.98 -3.54 -0.45
N ILE A 31 -23.12 -3.16 0.12
CA ILE A 31 -23.71 -1.83 -0.06
C ILE A 31 -22.78 -0.72 0.45
N ARG A 32 -21.91 -1.01 1.42
CA ARG A 32 -20.91 -0.06 1.94
C ARG A 32 -19.91 0.35 0.87
N LEU A 33 -19.62 -0.52 -0.09
CA LEU A 33 -18.72 -0.26 -1.22
C LEU A 33 -19.42 0.45 -2.40
N SER A 34 -20.69 0.81 -2.25
CA SER A 34 -21.44 1.54 -3.27
C SER A 34 -20.85 2.95 -3.48
N GLY A 35 -20.72 3.38 -4.73
CA GLY A 35 -20.14 4.68 -5.09
C GLY A 35 -18.61 4.75 -5.10
N LEU A 36 -17.92 3.67 -4.71
CA LEU A 36 -16.47 3.51 -4.88
C LEU A 36 -16.12 2.90 -6.25
N GLY A 37 -14.83 2.93 -6.61
CA GLY A 37 -14.33 2.50 -7.92
C GLY A 37 -14.33 3.63 -8.96
N ARG A 38 -14.13 4.86 -8.51
CA ARG A 38 -14.11 6.08 -9.33
C ARG A 38 -12.77 6.22 -10.07
N LEU A 39 -11.66 5.92 -9.40
CA LEU A 39 -10.34 5.88 -10.02
C LEU A 39 -10.20 4.62 -10.90
N PRO A 40 -9.95 4.75 -12.21
CA PRO A 40 -9.73 3.60 -13.09
C PRO A 40 -8.53 2.75 -12.64
N LYS A 41 -8.56 1.45 -12.95
CA LYS A 41 -7.54 0.49 -12.50
C LYS A 41 -6.16 0.70 -13.14
N ASP A 42 -6.14 1.25 -14.35
CA ASP A 42 -4.95 1.53 -15.16
C ASP A 42 -4.30 2.88 -14.82
N VAL A 43 -4.91 3.67 -13.93
CA VAL A 43 -4.38 4.98 -13.51
C VAL A 43 -3.51 4.85 -12.26
N ILE A 44 -2.42 5.61 -12.21
CA ILE A 44 -1.54 5.66 -11.03
C ILE A 44 -2.26 6.41 -9.89
N PHE A 45 -2.44 5.73 -8.77
CA PHE A 45 -2.90 6.35 -7.53
C PHE A 45 -1.85 7.35 -7.00
N SER A 46 -2.33 8.46 -6.42
CA SER A 46 -1.48 9.46 -5.77
C SER A 46 -2.15 9.98 -4.51
N ALA A 47 -1.48 9.82 -3.37
CA ALA A 47 -1.95 10.35 -2.09
C ALA A 47 -1.95 11.89 -2.02
N PHE A 48 -1.37 12.57 -3.02
CA PHE A 48 -1.37 14.04 -3.11
C PHE A 48 -2.46 14.58 -4.04
N ASN A 49 -3.10 13.72 -4.84
CA ASN A 49 -4.29 14.10 -5.60
C ASN A 49 -5.52 14.00 -4.70
N ARG A 50 -6.25 15.12 -4.55
CA ARG A 50 -7.42 15.20 -3.65
C ARG A 50 -8.51 14.19 -4.00
N VAL A 51 -8.77 13.95 -5.28
CA VAL A 51 -9.82 13.00 -5.73
C VAL A 51 -9.41 11.56 -5.42
N HIS A 52 -8.15 11.22 -5.69
CA HIS A 52 -7.62 9.89 -5.41
C HIS A 52 -7.62 9.63 -3.90
N LEU A 53 -7.11 10.60 -3.12
CA LEU A 53 -7.03 10.48 -1.68
C LEU A 53 -8.41 10.41 -1.02
N GLN A 54 -9.39 11.16 -1.51
CA GLN A 54 -10.76 11.07 -0.99
C GLN A 54 -11.35 9.68 -1.19
N GLU A 55 -11.09 9.04 -2.33
CA GLU A 55 -11.54 7.65 -2.53
C GLU A 55 -10.85 6.65 -1.62
N ALA A 56 -9.55 6.82 -1.38
CA ALA A 56 -8.85 6.00 -0.41
C ALA A 56 -9.35 6.25 1.03
N CYS A 57 -9.76 7.49 1.34
CA CYS A 57 -10.42 7.88 2.59
C CYS A 57 -11.72 7.13 2.80
N ASP A 58 -12.64 7.24 1.84
CA ASP A 58 -13.93 6.58 1.91
C ASP A 58 -13.76 5.07 2.15
N LEU A 59 -12.81 4.43 1.44
CA LEU A 59 -12.52 3.00 1.62
C LEU A 59 -11.90 2.69 2.99
N TYR A 60 -10.89 3.43 3.47
CA TYR A 60 -10.27 3.09 4.75
C TYR A 60 -11.23 3.30 5.92
N GLU A 61 -12.18 4.25 5.84
CA GLU A 61 -13.19 4.45 6.88
C GLU A 61 -14.16 3.26 6.94
N ILE A 62 -14.57 2.73 5.78
CA ILE A 62 -15.37 1.50 5.69
C ILE A 62 -14.62 0.31 6.29
N LEU A 63 -13.34 0.14 5.92
CA LEU A 63 -12.51 -0.95 6.43
C LEU A 63 -12.22 -0.81 7.93
N TYR A 64 -12.02 0.41 8.41
CA TYR A 64 -11.84 0.70 9.84
C TYR A 64 -13.10 0.34 10.64
N ALA A 65 -14.28 0.64 10.09
CA ALA A 65 -15.57 0.34 10.71
C ALA A 65 -16.05 -1.12 10.54
N ALA A 66 -15.29 -1.98 9.85
CA ALA A 66 -15.67 -3.39 9.68
C ALA A 66 -15.81 -4.09 11.04
N ARG A 67 -16.86 -4.91 11.20
CA ARG A 67 -17.29 -5.43 12.51
C ARG A 67 -16.26 -6.37 13.14
N ASP A 68 -15.64 -7.19 12.31
CA ASP A 68 -14.62 -8.16 12.69
C ASP A 68 -13.66 -8.39 11.51
N LEU A 69 -12.66 -9.26 11.73
CA LEU A 69 -11.64 -9.55 10.72
C LEU A 69 -12.21 -10.27 9.49
N THR A 70 -13.28 -11.05 9.63
CA THR A 70 -13.93 -11.72 8.51
C THR A 70 -14.66 -10.70 7.63
N ASP A 71 -15.41 -9.79 8.24
CA ASP A 71 -16.08 -8.67 7.57
C ASP A 71 -15.05 -7.78 6.85
N PHE A 72 -13.94 -7.48 7.51
CA PHE A 72 -12.81 -6.76 6.92
C PHE A 72 -12.26 -7.46 5.67
N GLN A 73 -11.96 -8.76 5.77
CA GLN A 73 -11.40 -9.54 4.66
C GLN A 73 -12.35 -9.57 3.47
N ILE A 74 -13.66 -9.77 3.68
CA ILE A 74 -14.67 -9.78 2.62
C ILE A 74 -14.69 -8.43 1.89
N LEU A 75 -14.72 -7.33 2.63
CA LEU A 75 -14.69 -5.98 2.05
C LEU A 75 -13.44 -5.73 1.20
N VAL A 76 -12.27 -6.14 1.69
CA VAL A 76 -11.01 -5.99 0.94
C VAL A 76 -11.03 -6.83 -0.34
N GLN A 77 -11.46 -8.10 -0.27
CA GLN A 77 -11.52 -8.95 -1.45
C GLN A 77 -12.49 -8.41 -2.50
N GLN A 78 -13.66 -7.92 -2.08
CA GLN A 78 -14.59 -7.27 -3.01
C GLN A 78 -14.00 -5.98 -3.61
N ALA A 79 -13.36 -5.12 -2.82
CA ALA A 79 -12.77 -3.87 -3.31
C ALA A 79 -11.70 -4.13 -4.39
N LYS A 80 -10.84 -5.14 -4.20
CA LYS A 80 -9.80 -5.53 -5.18
C LYS A 80 -10.35 -5.93 -6.55
N GLN A 81 -11.59 -6.43 -6.60
CA GLN A 81 -12.21 -6.85 -7.86
C GLN A 81 -12.51 -5.68 -8.81
N PHE A 82 -12.74 -4.47 -8.31
CA PHE A 82 -13.20 -3.36 -9.16
C PHE A 82 -12.48 -2.03 -8.93
N MET A 83 -11.90 -1.80 -7.76
CA MET A 83 -11.18 -0.55 -7.45
C MET A 83 -9.74 -0.58 -7.96
N ASN A 84 -9.14 0.60 -8.05
CA ASN A 84 -7.72 0.78 -8.30
C ASN A 84 -6.86 0.13 -7.20
N GLU A 85 -5.81 -0.59 -7.59
CA GLU A 85 -4.94 -1.34 -6.67
C GLU A 85 -4.23 -0.44 -5.65
N GLY A 86 -3.75 0.73 -6.09
CA GLY A 86 -3.08 1.69 -5.20
C GLY A 86 -4.02 2.28 -4.14
N VAL A 87 -5.28 2.54 -4.51
CA VAL A 87 -6.32 2.99 -3.57
C VAL A 87 -6.58 1.92 -2.51
N VAL A 88 -6.81 0.68 -2.94
CA VAL A 88 -7.09 -0.44 -2.04
C VAL A 88 -5.92 -0.68 -1.10
N MET A 89 -4.71 -0.75 -1.64
CA MET A 89 -3.51 -0.99 -0.85
C MET A 89 -3.28 0.11 0.19
N TYR A 90 -3.37 1.39 -0.19
CA TYR A 90 -3.25 2.49 0.77
C TYR A 90 -4.31 2.37 1.88
N ALA A 91 -5.57 2.11 1.51
CA ALA A 91 -6.67 2.00 2.47
C ALA A 91 -6.50 0.82 3.43
N VAL A 92 -6.04 -0.34 2.94
CA VAL A 92 -5.77 -1.53 3.78
C VAL A 92 -4.62 -1.26 4.74
N TYR A 93 -3.52 -0.64 4.29
CA TYR A 93 -2.40 -0.26 5.17
C TYR A 93 -2.86 0.67 6.29
N VAL A 94 -3.64 1.70 5.97
CA VAL A 94 -4.19 2.62 6.97
C VAL A 94 -5.12 1.88 7.93
N ALA A 95 -6.06 1.08 7.44
CA ALA A 95 -7.02 0.40 8.29
C ALA A 95 -6.35 -0.61 9.24
N VAL A 96 -5.44 -1.46 8.74
CA VAL A 96 -4.71 -2.44 9.57
C VAL A 96 -3.90 -1.76 10.67
N LEU A 97 -3.22 -0.65 10.36
CA LEU A 97 -2.37 0.05 11.31
C LEU A 97 -3.17 0.69 12.47
N HIS A 98 -4.44 1.04 12.25
CA HIS A 98 -5.22 1.84 13.21
C HIS A 98 -6.29 1.06 13.97
N ARG A 99 -6.72 -0.09 13.44
CA ARG A 99 -7.73 -0.95 14.06
C ARG A 99 -7.21 -1.60 15.34
N ASP A 100 -7.98 -1.48 16.43
CA ASP A 100 -7.59 -2.01 17.75
C ASP A 100 -7.48 -3.53 17.80
N ASP A 101 -8.29 -4.24 17.00
CA ASP A 101 -8.25 -5.70 16.93
C ASP A 101 -7.05 -6.24 16.15
N LEU A 102 -6.30 -5.38 15.44
CA LEU A 102 -5.13 -5.75 14.63
C LEU A 102 -3.80 -5.26 15.22
N VAL A 103 -3.80 -4.74 16.44
CA VAL A 103 -2.56 -4.40 17.15
C VAL A 103 -1.62 -5.61 17.24
N GLY A 104 -0.37 -5.40 16.84
CA GLY A 104 0.67 -6.44 16.80
C GLY A 104 0.75 -7.21 15.49
N VAL A 105 -0.21 -7.05 14.57
CA VAL A 105 -0.10 -7.57 13.20
C VAL A 105 0.91 -6.75 12.42
N LYS A 106 1.80 -7.42 11.69
CA LYS A 106 2.78 -6.81 10.80
C LYS A 106 2.22 -6.71 9.39
N LEU A 107 2.31 -5.53 8.81
CA LEU A 107 2.05 -5.34 7.38
C LEU A 107 3.19 -5.95 6.57
N PRO A 108 2.91 -6.48 5.36
CA PRO A 108 3.99 -6.84 4.45
C PRO A 108 4.81 -5.61 4.09
N PRO A 109 6.10 -5.76 3.75
CA PRO A 109 6.92 -4.63 3.30
C PRO A 109 6.35 -4.01 2.02
N TYR A 110 6.20 -2.69 1.99
CA TYR A 110 5.58 -1.99 0.87
C TYR A 110 6.37 -2.16 -0.44
N GLN A 111 7.70 -2.20 -0.35
CA GLN A 111 8.59 -2.46 -1.47
C GLN A 111 8.44 -3.86 -2.09
N GLU A 112 7.95 -4.85 -1.31
CA GLU A 112 7.64 -6.18 -1.84
C GLU A 112 6.27 -6.22 -2.52
N GLN A 113 5.34 -5.38 -2.07
CA GLN A 113 4.01 -5.25 -2.68
C GLN A 113 4.04 -4.42 -3.96
N ARG A 114 4.90 -3.41 -4.03
CA ARG A 114 5.05 -2.49 -5.17
C ARG A 114 6.50 -2.31 -5.60
N PRO A 115 7.17 -3.39 -6.06
CA PRO A 115 8.57 -3.31 -6.48
C PRO A 115 8.77 -2.33 -7.65
N ASP A 116 7.73 -2.10 -8.46
CA ASP A 116 7.72 -1.13 -9.57
C ASP A 116 7.94 0.33 -9.14
N LEU A 117 7.75 0.66 -7.87
CA LEU A 117 8.00 2.00 -7.32
C LEU A 117 9.42 2.17 -6.78
N PHE A 118 10.18 1.09 -6.60
CA PHE A 118 11.49 1.09 -5.94
C PHE A 118 12.62 0.58 -6.84
N ILE A 119 12.29 -0.22 -7.84
CA ILE A 119 13.27 -0.90 -8.70
C ILE A 119 13.17 -0.30 -10.11
N PRO A 120 14.31 0.01 -10.76
CA PRO A 120 14.33 0.50 -12.13
C PRO A 120 13.61 -0.44 -13.11
N ALA A 121 12.92 0.13 -14.09
CA ALA A 121 12.12 -0.61 -15.06
C ALA A 121 12.95 -1.62 -15.85
N GLU A 122 14.20 -1.29 -16.16
CA GLU A 122 15.15 -2.15 -16.86
C GLU A 122 15.50 -3.39 -16.03
N THR A 123 15.69 -3.24 -14.73
CA THR A 123 15.96 -4.36 -13.80
C THR A 123 14.74 -5.27 -13.69
N ILE A 124 13.53 -4.70 -13.60
CA ILE A 124 12.28 -5.48 -13.60
C ILE A 124 12.13 -6.24 -14.92
N PHE A 125 12.38 -5.58 -16.05
CA PHE A 125 12.32 -6.19 -17.37
C PHE A 125 13.30 -7.36 -17.48
N GLN A 126 14.54 -7.20 -17.02
CA GLN A 126 15.53 -8.28 -16.99
C GLN A 126 15.05 -9.47 -16.14
N ALA A 127 14.52 -9.22 -14.94
CA ALA A 127 13.98 -10.28 -14.09
C ALA A 127 12.86 -11.06 -14.79
N ILE A 128 11.96 -10.38 -15.50
CA ILE A 128 10.89 -11.02 -16.29
C ILE A 128 11.46 -11.85 -17.44
N GLN A 129 12.50 -11.37 -18.12
CA GLN A 129 13.13 -12.14 -19.22
C GLN A 129 13.84 -13.39 -18.71
N GLU A 130 14.51 -13.31 -17.57
CA GLU A 130 15.15 -14.46 -16.94
C GLU A 130 14.11 -15.47 -16.44
N ASP A 131 12.98 -15.02 -15.88
CA ASP A 131 11.88 -15.91 -15.47
C ASP A 131 11.26 -16.67 -16.65
N LYS A 132 11.11 -16.03 -17.80
CA LYS A 132 10.65 -16.71 -19.02
C LYS A 132 11.59 -17.80 -19.53
N ARG A 133 12.88 -17.74 -19.18
CA ARG A 133 13.92 -18.69 -19.57
C ARG A 133 14.20 -19.74 -18.51
N ARG A 134 13.56 -19.62 -17.34
CA ARG A 134 13.83 -20.42 -16.16
C ARG A 134 13.49 -21.90 -16.41
N ILE A 135 14.39 -22.79 -15.99
CA ILE A 135 14.28 -24.24 -16.16
C ILE A 135 13.89 -24.95 -14.85
N ASP A 136 14.23 -24.36 -13.70
CA ASP A 136 13.94 -24.90 -12.37
C ASP A 136 13.33 -23.85 -11.45
N ASP A 137 12.80 -24.26 -10.29
CA ASP A 137 12.16 -23.33 -9.35
C ASP A 137 13.13 -22.52 -8.49
N LYS A 138 14.42 -22.41 -8.87
CA LYS A 138 15.37 -21.62 -8.08
C LYS A 138 15.04 -20.12 -8.17
N PRO A 139 15.39 -19.35 -7.12
CA PRO A 139 15.27 -17.90 -7.15
C PRO A 139 16.13 -17.28 -8.26
N ILE A 140 15.56 -16.30 -8.96
CA ILE A 140 16.30 -15.46 -9.90
C ILE A 140 16.90 -14.29 -9.14
N ILE A 141 18.19 -14.05 -9.35
CA ILE A 141 18.91 -12.93 -8.74
C ILE A 141 19.36 -12.00 -9.85
N VAL A 142 18.80 -10.80 -9.90
CA VAL A 142 19.18 -9.73 -10.82
C VAL A 142 19.78 -8.60 -10.02
N ASN A 143 20.97 -8.14 -10.44
CA ASN A 143 21.57 -6.96 -9.84
C ASN A 143 20.84 -5.70 -10.35
N SER A 144 20.51 -4.79 -9.44
CA SER A 144 19.87 -3.54 -9.81
C SER A 144 20.78 -2.72 -10.73
N ILE A 145 20.18 -2.14 -11.77
CA ILE A 145 20.86 -1.27 -12.71
C ILE A 145 20.86 0.14 -12.11
N GLU A 146 22.00 0.81 -12.14
CA GLU A 146 22.06 2.21 -11.72
C GLU A 146 21.31 3.09 -12.74
N THR A 147 20.42 3.94 -12.24
CA THR A 147 19.64 4.92 -13.02
C THR A 147 20.47 6.15 -13.39
N SER A 148 21.59 6.34 -12.70
CA SER A 148 22.35 7.59 -12.64
C SER A 148 23.39 7.67 -13.74
N THR A 149 23.50 8.85 -14.36
CA THR A 149 24.59 9.19 -15.29
C THR A 149 25.42 10.33 -14.73
N ASN A 150 26.71 10.39 -15.07
CA ASN A 150 27.62 11.42 -14.56
C ASN A 150 27.44 12.81 -15.22
N ILE A 151 26.31 13.03 -15.91
CA ILE A 151 25.99 14.28 -16.62
C ILE A 151 25.46 15.33 -15.63
N ASP A 152 24.55 14.94 -14.75
CA ASP A 152 23.96 15.82 -13.73
C ASP A 152 24.59 15.54 -12.36
N PRO A 153 25.31 16.50 -11.73
CA PRO A 153 25.94 16.32 -10.41
C PRO A 153 25.03 15.73 -9.32
N GLU A 154 23.71 15.89 -9.45
CA GLU A 154 22.69 15.34 -8.55
C GLU A 154 22.70 13.80 -8.48
N TYR A 155 23.34 13.14 -9.46
CA TYR A 155 23.59 11.69 -9.45
C TYR A 155 24.37 11.23 -8.22
N LYS A 156 25.23 12.10 -7.66
CA LYS A 156 26.01 11.79 -6.45
C LYS A 156 25.14 11.52 -5.23
N LEU A 157 23.89 11.98 -5.24
CA LEU A 157 22.91 11.80 -4.17
C LEU A 157 21.93 10.66 -4.45
N ALA A 158 22.07 9.93 -5.57
CA ALA A 158 21.15 8.85 -5.93
C ALA A 158 21.10 7.74 -4.87
N TYR A 159 22.24 7.38 -4.27
CA TYR A 159 22.28 6.39 -3.18
C TYR A 159 21.38 6.74 -1.99
N PHE A 160 21.09 8.04 -1.78
CA PHE A 160 20.20 8.52 -0.73
C PHE A 160 18.77 8.69 -1.24
N ARG A 161 18.58 9.33 -2.41
CA ARG A 161 17.26 9.63 -2.97
C ARG A 161 16.52 8.37 -3.48
N GLU A 162 17.26 7.34 -3.87
CA GLU A 162 16.74 6.07 -4.37
C GLU A 162 16.84 4.93 -3.33
N ASP A 163 17.30 5.23 -2.11
CA ASP A 163 17.33 4.23 -1.04
C ASP A 163 15.91 3.74 -0.73
N ILE A 164 15.74 2.42 -0.71
CA ILE A 164 14.45 1.77 -0.46
C ILE A 164 13.96 2.13 0.95
N GLY A 165 14.84 2.13 1.94
CA GLY A 165 14.49 2.41 3.34
C GLY A 165 13.94 3.82 3.53
N ILE A 166 14.59 4.83 2.95
CA ILE A 166 14.17 6.24 3.01
C ILE A 166 12.81 6.43 2.31
N ASN A 167 12.64 5.86 1.12
CA ASN A 167 11.38 5.98 0.38
C ASN A 167 10.23 5.27 1.10
N VAL A 168 10.47 4.08 1.64
CA VAL A 168 9.49 3.32 2.44
C VAL A 168 9.17 4.02 3.76
N HIS A 169 10.14 4.68 4.40
CA HIS A 169 9.92 5.48 5.60
C HIS A 169 8.91 6.61 5.33
N HIS A 170 9.10 7.36 4.23
CA HIS A 170 8.20 8.43 3.85
C HIS A 170 6.78 7.91 3.56
N TYR A 171 6.64 6.77 2.88
CA TYR A 171 5.35 6.12 2.69
C TYR A 171 4.66 5.78 4.02
N HIS A 172 5.37 5.10 4.94
CA HIS A 172 4.81 4.73 6.23
C HIS A 172 4.41 5.94 7.07
N TRP A 173 5.16 7.03 7.00
CA TRP A 173 4.79 8.26 7.71
C TRP A 173 3.40 8.77 7.28
N HIS A 174 3.12 8.79 5.97
CA HIS A 174 1.81 9.19 5.42
C HIS A 174 0.69 8.16 5.70
N VAL A 175 1.04 6.90 5.97
CA VAL A 175 0.09 5.89 6.44
C VAL A 175 -0.23 6.09 7.93
N VAL A 176 0.77 6.40 8.77
CA VAL A 176 0.59 6.65 10.22
C VAL A 176 -0.17 7.96 10.49
N TYR A 177 0.05 8.98 9.65
CA TYR A 177 -0.58 10.29 9.76
C TYR A 177 -1.31 10.69 8.46
N PRO A 178 -2.37 9.96 8.03
CA PRO A 178 -3.09 10.28 6.80
C PRO A 178 -3.61 11.71 6.83
N VAL A 179 -3.46 12.47 5.74
CA VAL A 179 -3.92 13.86 5.66
C VAL A 179 -5.42 13.97 5.96
N THR A 180 -6.22 13.02 5.46
CA THR A 180 -7.67 12.90 5.61
C THR A 180 -8.14 12.33 6.95
N TRP A 181 -7.24 12.10 7.92
CA TRP A 181 -7.62 11.57 9.23
C TRP A 181 -8.64 12.46 9.94
N LEU A 182 -9.86 11.94 10.14
CA LEU A 182 -10.94 12.59 10.86
C LEU A 182 -11.15 11.94 12.25
N PRO A 183 -10.83 12.62 13.37
CA PRO A 183 -10.99 12.05 14.70
C PRO A 183 -12.44 11.65 15.04
N THR A 184 -13.43 12.32 14.44
CA THR A 184 -14.86 12.03 14.63
C THR A 184 -15.26 10.68 14.04
N VAL A 185 -14.62 10.25 12.95
CA VAL A 185 -14.88 8.96 12.30
C VAL A 185 -13.99 7.87 12.90
N MET A 186 -12.70 8.18 13.08
CA MET A 186 -11.71 7.20 13.53
C MET A 186 -11.72 6.98 15.06
N GLY A 187 -12.41 7.84 15.81
CA GLY A 187 -12.51 7.76 17.27
C GLY A 187 -11.22 8.07 18.03
N LYS A 188 -10.15 8.48 17.35
CA LYS A 188 -8.84 8.78 17.94
C LYS A 188 -8.27 10.07 17.39
N ILE A 189 -7.71 10.91 18.27
CA ILE A 189 -7.00 12.12 17.89
C ILE A 189 -5.55 11.77 17.58
N LYS A 190 -5.00 12.34 16.51
CA LYS A 190 -3.56 12.29 16.21
C LYS A 190 -2.90 13.54 16.79
N ASP A 191 -2.37 13.41 18.01
CA ASP A 191 -1.76 14.52 18.73
C ASP A 191 -0.65 15.17 17.92
N ARG A 192 -0.68 16.51 17.88
CA ARG A 192 0.36 17.35 17.24
C ARG A 192 0.67 16.94 15.79
N LYS A 193 -0.28 16.35 15.05
CA LYS A 193 -0.10 15.89 13.66
C LYS A 193 0.53 16.96 12.75
N GLY A 194 0.09 18.22 12.87
CA GLY A 194 0.66 19.32 12.08
C GLY A 194 2.10 19.68 12.44
N GLU A 195 2.46 19.58 13.72
CA GLU A 195 3.83 19.80 14.17
C GLU A 195 4.73 18.63 13.73
N LEU A 196 4.27 17.39 13.87
CA LEU A 196 5.00 16.21 13.40
C LEU A 196 5.20 16.23 11.88
N PHE A 197 4.22 16.76 11.13
CA PHE A 197 4.38 17.02 9.69
C PHE A 197 5.56 17.94 9.43
N TYR A 198 5.61 19.10 10.10
CA TYR A 198 6.72 20.03 9.95
C TYR A 198 8.05 19.39 10.36
N TYR A 199 8.10 18.75 11.53
CA TYR A 199 9.31 18.16 12.08
C TYR A 199 9.89 17.08 11.17
N MET A 200 9.07 16.11 10.72
CA MET A 200 9.56 15.01 9.88
C MET A 200 10.16 15.53 8.57
N HIS A 201 9.45 16.42 7.86
CA HIS A 201 9.93 16.94 6.58
C HIS A 201 11.15 17.85 6.76
N GLN A 202 11.20 18.65 7.83
CA GLN A 202 12.38 19.45 8.16
C GLN A 202 13.60 18.56 8.44
N GLN A 203 13.42 17.44 9.15
CA GLN A 203 14.51 16.49 9.40
C GLN A 203 14.96 15.75 8.14
N MET A 204 14.04 15.39 7.23
CA MET A 204 14.42 14.81 5.93
C MET A 204 15.30 15.76 5.10
N LEU A 205 14.99 17.06 5.09
CA LEU A 205 15.77 18.07 4.37
C LEU A 205 17.15 18.32 5.01
N ALA A 206 17.28 18.10 6.31
CA ALA A 206 18.53 18.36 7.04
C ALA A 206 19.54 17.20 6.96
N ARG A 207 19.08 15.99 6.63
CA ARG A 207 19.89 14.76 6.62
C ARG A 207 20.70 14.61 5.34
#